data_AF-A0A0F8ZTR5-F1
#
_entry.id   AF-A0A0F8ZTR5-F1
#
_cell.length_a   1.000
_cell.length_b   1.000
_cell.length_c   1.000
_cell.angle_alpha   90.00
_cell.angle_beta   90.00
_cell.angle_gamma   90.00
#
_symmetry.space_group_name_H-M   'P 1'
#
loop_
_entity.id
_entity.type
_entity.pdbx_description
1 polymer ?
#
loop_
_entity_poly.entity_id
_entity_poly.type
_entity_poly.pdbx_seq_one_letter_code
_entity_poly.pdbx_strand_id
1 'polypeptide(L)' 'MKWLKIAGELLLIILRIFWSPDAEAKKQRTDIKKLKAKRKEIRHAMRIALRNGEYNDYARLGYERELLDKDLRDLRGIE' A
#
# COMPACT_ATOMS: atom_id res chain seq x y z
N MET A 1 -10.11 -9.17 -43.78
CA MET A 1 -9.09 -8.24 -43.23
C MET A 1 -9.65 -7.05 -42.42
N LYS A 2 -10.95 -7.00 -42.05
CA LYS A 2 -11.50 -5.94 -41.16
C LYS A 2 -11.40 -6.29 -39.67
N TRP A 3 -11.54 -7.59 -39.34
CA TRP A 3 -11.48 -8.11 -37.98
C TRP A 3 -10.14 -7.88 -37.26
N LEU A 4 -9.02 -7.86 -38.01
CA LEU A 4 -7.68 -7.62 -37.47
C LEU A 4 -7.49 -6.18 -36.98
N LYS A 5 -8.13 -5.20 -37.63
CA LYS A 5 -8.10 -3.79 -37.19
C LYS A 5 -8.90 -3.58 -35.91
N ILE A 6 -10.09 -4.19 -35.82
CA ILE A 6 -10.97 -4.08 -34.65
C ILE A 6 -10.29 -4.66 -33.39
N ALA A 7 -9.61 -5.81 -33.54
CA ALA A 7 -8.87 -6.42 -32.43
C ALA A 7 -7.69 -5.55 -31.96
N GLY A 8 -6.97 -4.91 -32.89
CA GLY A 8 -5.87 -4.00 -32.56
C GLY A 8 -6.33 -2.71 -31.87
N GLU A 9 -7.45 -2.13 -32.32
CA GLU A 9 -8.03 -0.92 -31.71
C GLU A 9 -8.58 -1.19 -30.29
N LEU A 10 -9.25 -2.33 -30.08
CA LEU A 10 -9.68 -2.75 -28.74
C LEU A 10 -8.51 -2.98 -27.78
N LEU A 11 -7.42 -3.59 -28.27
CA LEU A 11 -6.22 -3.82 -27.46
C LEU A 11 -5.55 -2.50 -27.04
N LEU A 12 -5.49 -1.52 -27.94
CA LEU A 12 -4.94 -0.18 -27.67
C LEU A 12 -5.78 0.60 -26.65
N ILE A 13 -7.11 0.47 -26.69
CA ILE A 13 -8.02 1.09 -25.72
C ILE A 13 -7.80 0.49 -24.32
N ILE A 14 -7.68 -0.83 -24.22
CA ILE A 14 -7.46 -1.52 -22.93
C ILE A 14 -6.10 -1.12 -22.33
N LEU A 15 -5.04 -1.08 -23.14
CA LEU A 15 -3.71 -0.64 -22.69
C LEU A 15 -3.73 0.81 -22.20
N ARG A 16 -4.47 1.69 -22.88
CA ARG A 16 -4.62 3.10 -22.50
C ARG A 16 -5.38 3.30 -21.18
N ILE A 17 -6.32 2.42 -20.85
CA ILE A 17 -7.03 2.43 -19.56
C ILE A 17 -6.11 1.93 -18.43
N PHE A 18 -5.32 0.89 -18.69
CA PHE A 18 -4.42 0.30 -17.69
C PHE A 18 -3.24 1.20 -17.33
N TRP A 19 -2.79 2.05 -18.26
CA TRP A 19 -1.72 3.04 -18.07
C TRP A 19 -2.24 4.46 -17.81
N SER A 20 -3.51 4.61 -17.43
CA SER A 20 -4.02 5.91 -17.00
C SER A 20 -3.41 6.27 -15.63
N PRO A 21 -2.91 7.50 -15.43
CA PRO A 21 -2.42 7.98 -14.12
C PRO A 21 -3.47 7.83 -13.00
N ASP A 22 -4.76 7.75 -13.34
CA ASP A 22 -5.84 7.46 -12.39
C ASP A 22 -5.76 6.06 -11.78
N ALA A 23 -5.33 5.05 -12.55
CA ALA A 23 -5.20 3.68 -12.07
C ALA A 23 -4.04 3.57 -11.06
N GLU A 24 -2.94 4.27 -11.33
CA GLU A 24 -1.77 4.32 -10.47
C GLU A 24 -2.03 5.11 -9.18
N ALA A 25 -2.71 6.27 -9.28
CA ALA A 25 -3.16 7.02 -8.12
C ALA A 25 -4.15 6.23 -7.25
N LYS A 26 -5.06 5.46 -7.86
CA LYS A 26 -5.99 4.58 -7.14
C LYS A 26 -5.26 3.45 -6.43
N LYS A 27 -4.26 2.83 -7.07
CA LYS A 27 -3.41 1.81 -6.46
C LYS A 27 -2.67 2.37 -5.25
N GLN A 28 -1.99 3.50 -5.39
CA GLN A 28 -1.28 4.18 -4.30
C GLN A 28 -2.19 4.53 -3.12
N ARG A 29 -3.40 5.06 -3.38
CA ARG A 29 -4.39 5.32 -2.31
C ARG A 29 -4.79 4.04 -1.56
N THR A 30 -4.91 2.93 -2.29
CA THR A 30 -5.28 1.63 -1.71
C THR A 30 -4.15 1.09 -0.85
N ASP A 31 -2.91 1.21 -1.31
CA ASP A 31 -1.72 0.77 -0.59
C ASP A 31 -1.49 1.60 0.68
N ILE A 32 -1.65 2.93 0.62
CA ILE A 32 -1.64 3.81 1.80
C ILE A 32 -2.72 3.40 2.81
N LYS A 33 -3.93 3.04 2.34
CA LYS A 33 -5.01 2.59 3.22
C LYS A 33 -4.66 1.28 3.93
N LYS A 34 -4.07 0.32 3.21
CA LYS A 34 -3.60 -0.96 3.78
C LYS A 34 -2.51 -0.75 4.82
N LEU A 35 -1.52 0.08 4.53
CA LEU A 35 -0.44 0.40 5.46
C LEU A 35 -0.96 1.09 6.72
N LYS A 36 -1.89 2.04 6.59
CA LYS A 36 -2.55 2.67 7.76
C LYS A 36 -3.31 1.66 8.63
N ALA A 37 -3.96 0.66 8.03
CA ALA A 37 -4.64 -0.40 8.76
C ALA A 37 -3.62 -1.25 9.55
N LYS A 38 -2.56 -1.70 8.88
CA LYS A 38 -1.47 -2.46 9.51
C LYS A 38 -0.78 -1.68 10.64
N ARG A 39 -0.60 -0.36 10.50
CA ARG A 39 -0.12 0.52 11.58
C ARG A 39 -0.99 0.46 12.82
N LYS A 40 -2.32 0.44 12.64
CA LYS A 40 -3.29 0.39 13.74
C LYS A 40 -3.24 -0.96 14.45
N GLU A 41 -3.08 -2.05 13.69
CA GLU A 41 -2.89 -3.41 14.21
C GLU A 41 -1.62 -3.51 15.05
N ILE A 42 -0.47 -3.04 14.52
CA ILE A 42 0.81 -3.02 15.25
C ILE A 42 0.66 -2.22 16.55
N ARG A 43 0.03 -1.03 16.52
CA ARG A 43 -0.21 -0.24 17.74
C ARG A 43 -1.11 -0.96 18.75
N HIS A 44 -2.06 -1.76 18.29
CA HIS A 44 -2.88 -2.57 19.18
C HIS A 44 -2.07 -3.71 19.79
N ALA A 45 -1.27 -4.43 18.99
CA ALA A 45 -0.38 -5.48 19.45
C ALA A 45 0.65 -4.94 20.47
N MET A 46 1.25 -3.77 20.23
CA MET A 46 2.15 -3.11 21.18
C MET A 46 1.48 -2.85 22.54
N ARG A 47 0.20 -2.45 22.55
CA ARG A 47 -0.54 -2.24 23.80
C ARG A 47 -0.77 -3.54 24.56
N ILE A 48 -1.01 -4.64 23.85
CA ILE A 48 -1.15 -5.97 24.46
C ILE A 48 0.20 -6.45 25.01
N ALA A 49 1.27 -6.38 24.21
CA ALA A 49 2.61 -6.76 24.64
C ALA A 49 3.06 -5.98 25.88
N LEU A 50 2.83 -4.66 25.90
CA LEU A 50 3.13 -3.83 27.08
C LEU A 50 2.33 -4.26 28.32
N ARG A 51 1.03 -4.58 28.14
CA ARG A 51 0.18 -5.05 29.23
C ARG A 51 0.64 -6.39 29.79
N ASN A 52 1.19 -7.26 28.94
CA ASN A 52 1.71 -8.58 29.31
C ASN A 52 3.14 -8.53 29.85
N GLY A 53 3.82 -7.37 29.82
CA GLY A 53 5.24 -7.26 30.17
C GLY A 53 6.18 -7.89 29.14
N GLU A 54 5.70 -8.14 27.92
CA GLU A 54 6.47 -8.71 26.80
C GLU A 54 7.31 -7.62 26.12
N TYR A 55 8.35 -7.12 26.81
CA TYR A 55 9.16 -5.99 26.34
C TYR A 55 9.91 -6.27 25.03
N ASN A 56 10.31 -7.51 24.79
CA ASN A 56 10.96 -7.92 23.54
C ASN A 56 10.01 -7.79 22.34
N ASP A 57 8.77 -8.27 22.49
CA ASP A 57 7.76 -8.11 21.45
C ASP A 57 7.34 -6.65 21.28
N TYR A 58 7.24 -5.89 22.37
CA TYR A 58 7.01 -4.45 22.30
C TYR A 58 8.08 -3.73 21.46
N ALA A 59 9.37 -4.04 21.70
CA ALA A 59 10.48 -3.45 20.97
C ALA A 59 10.46 -3.86 19.49
N ARG A 60 10.25 -5.15 19.20
CA ARG A 60 10.13 -5.66 17.82
C ARG A 60 8.98 -5.00 17.06
N LEU A 61 7.80 -4.92 17.67
CA LEU A 61 6.62 -4.25 17.09
C LEU A 61 6.85 -2.74 16.92
N GLY A 62 7.62 -2.12 17.82
CA GLY A 62 8.04 -0.73 17.70
C GLY A 62 8.88 -0.49 16.44
N TYR A 63 9.86 -1.37 16.18
CA TYR A 63 10.67 -1.33 14.96
C TYR A 63 9.84 -1.56 13.69
N GLU A 64 8.94 -2.54 13.70
CA GLU A 64 8.02 -2.79 12.57
C GLU A 64 7.13 -1.58 12.28
N ARG A 65 6.66 -0.87 13.33
CA ARG A 65 5.89 0.36 13.17
C ARG A 65 6.72 1.47 12.53
N GLU A 66 7.99 1.59 12.89
CA GLU A 66 8.89 2.63 12.38
C GLU A 66 9.19 2.43 10.90
N LEU A 67 9.47 1.19 10.48
CA LEU A 67 9.61 0.84 9.06
C LEU A 67 8.34 1.19 8.28
N LEU A 68 7.16 0.84 8.82
CA LEU A 68 5.90 1.14 8.16
C LEU A 68 5.60 2.66 8.09
N ASP A 69 6.01 3.42 9.11
CA ASP A 69 5.90 4.88 9.12
C ASP A 69 6.89 5.54 8.16
N LYS A 70 8.01 4.88 7.82
CA LYS A 70 8.91 5.27 6.74
C LYS A 70 8.27 4.99 5.37
N ASP A 71 7.77 3.78 5.13
CA ASP A 71 7.09 3.41 3.88
C ASP A 71 5.91 4.36 3.57
N LEU A 72 5.18 4.77 4.61
CA LEU A 72 4.08 5.74 4.47
C LEU A 72 4.54 7.16 4.12
N ARG A 73 5.74 7.57 4.53
CA ARG A 73 6.34 8.87 4.17
C ARG A 73 6.84 8.83 2.72
N ASP A 74 7.54 7.77 2.35
CA ASP A 74 8.05 7.55 1.00
C ASP A 74 6.90 7.55 -0.02
N LEU A 75 5.80 6.83 0.27
CA LEU A 75 4.59 6.82 -0.56
C LEU A 75 3.85 8.16 -0.65
N ARG A 76 4.11 9.09 0.26
CA ARG A 76 3.51 10.44 0.25
C ARG A 76 4.41 11.47 -0.43
N GLY A 77 5.68 11.13 -0.72
CA GLY A 77 6.67 12.08 -1.21
C GLY A 77 6.96 13.21 -0.22
N ILE A 78 6.79 12.95 1.08
CA ILE A 78 7.16 13.89 2.15
C ILE A 78 8.54 13.44 2.64
N GLU A 79 9.57 14.00 2.05
CA GLU A 79 10.98 13.85 2.46
C GLU A 79 11.31 14.79 3.62
#